data_AF-A0A438KG63-F1
#
_entry.id   AF-A0A438KG63-F1
#
_cell.length_a   1.000
_cell.length_b   1.000
_cell.length_c   1.000
_cell.angle_alpha   90.00
_cell.angle_beta   90.00
_cell.angle_gamma   90.00
#
_symmetry.space_group_name_H-M   'P 1'
#
loop_
_entity.id
_entity.type
_entity.pdbx_description
1 polymer ?
#
loop_
_entity_poly.entity_id
_entity_poly.type
_entity_poly.pdbx_seq_one_letter_code
_entity_poly.pdbx_strand_id
1 'polypeptide(L)'
;MVDKDSAFSSVIYKAGSLVLKFGNPSQIGSIVMEVGGTIEAAPTEAQIELFDVLIDGCREAVKEGNLDPKGPILDFFGVPVKANEVLNRVQELQLLAKRISRYEDPIAQFRVLMYLKPSNWSKGCGWNQIDDARLLLGIHYHGFGNWEKIRLDERLGLTKKIAPVELQHHETFLPRAPNLKDRASALLEMVGNHLCPFLG
;
A
#
# COMPACT_ATOMS: atom_id res chain seq x y z
N MET A 1 -25.45 17.56 18.61
CA MET A 1 -25.45 17.12 17.20
C MET A 1 -24.15 17.66 16.61
N VAL A 2 -23.03 16.96 16.50
CA VAL A 2 -22.66 15.53 16.61
C VAL A 2 -21.40 15.49 17.48
N ASP A 3 -21.41 14.70 18.54
CA ASP A 3 -20.19 14.27 19.25
C ASP A 3 -20.28 12.75 19.31
N LYS A 4 -19.98 12.12 18.17
CA LYS A 4 -19.79 10.68 18.05
C LYS A 4 -18.28 10.47 17.93
N ASP A 5 -17.66 10.42 19.11
CA ASP A 5 -16.35 9.89 19.45
C ASP A 5 -15.24 10.04 18.38
N SER A 6 -14.37 11.02 18.58
CA SER A 6 -13.12 11.17 17.81
C SER A 6 -12.28 9.88 17.77
N ALA A 7 -12.40 9.03 18.80
CA ALA A 7 -11.79 7.71 18.87
C ALA A 7 -12.37 6.73 17.82
N PHE A 8 -13.68 6.74 17.60
CA PHE A 8 -14.34 5.88 16.62
C PHE A 8 -13.96 6.29 15.19
N SER A 9 -13.98 7.59 14.89
CA SER A 9 -13.49 8.10 13.59
C SER A 9 -12.02 7.75 13.36
N SER A 10 -11.16 7.87 14.40
CA SER A 10 -9.75 7.47 14.31
C SER A 10 -9.57 5.98 13.99
N VAL A 11 -10.36 5.10 14.61
CA VAL A 11 -10.37 3.65 14.34
C VAL A 11 -10.73 3.37 12.88
N ILE A 12 -11.67 4.11 12.31
CA ILE A 12 -12.15 3.87 10.95
C ILE A 12 -11.17 4.41 9.89
N TYR A 13 -10.60 5.59 10.13
CA TYR A 13 -9.47 6.07 9.32
C TYR A 13 -8.29 5.10 9.33
N LYS A 14 -8.01 4.52 10.50
CA LYS A 14 -6.98 3.48 10.63
C LYS A 14 -7.37 2.25 9.82
N ALA A 15 -8.59 1.72 9.95
CA ALA A 15 -9.07 0.57 9.16
C ALA A 15 -8.97 0.78 7.64
N GLY A 16 -9.36 1.96 7.13
CA GLY A 16 -9.20 2.28 5.70
C GLY A 16 -7.73 2.35 5.25
N SER A 17 -6.84 2.90 6.08
CA SER A 17 -5.39 2.91 5.83
C SER A 17 -4.80 1.49 5.80
N LEU A 18 -5.34 0.56 6.59
CA LEU A 18 -4.89 -0.83 6.66
C LEU A 18 -5.20 -1.62 5.40
N VAL A 19 -6.37 -1.38 4.80
CA VAL A 19 -6.77 -2.01 3.53
C VAL A 19 -5.85 -1.59 2.39
N LEU A 20 -5.48 -0.31 2.35
CA LEU A 20 -4.55 0.25 1.36
C LEU A 20 -3.12 -0.31 1.48
N LYS A 21 -2.82 -0.99 2.59
CA LYS A 21 -1.46 -1.38 2.95
C LYS A 21 -1.07 -2.78 2.53
N PHE A 22 -1.99 -3.74 2.64
CA PHE A 22 -1.71 -5.13 2.33
C PHE A 22 -2.66 -5.75 1.30
N GLY A 23 -3.87 -5.21 1.13
CA GLY A 23 -4.82 -5.65 0.09
C GLY A 23 -5.28 -7.12 0.16
N ASN A 24 -4.87 -7.88 1.19
CA ASN A 24 -5.18 -9.29 1.36
C ASN A 24 -5.65 -9.58 2.79
N PRO A 25 -6.76 -10.32 2.99
CA PRO A 25 -7.21 -10.72 4.32
C PRO A 25 -6.18 -11.56 5.09
N SER A 26 -5.41 -12.40 4.41
CA SER A 26 -4.37 -13.24 5.03
C SER A 26 -3.22 -12.46 5.67
N GLN A 27 -3.12 -11.15 5.41
CA GLN A 27 -2.08 -10.27 5.95
C GLN A 27 -2.60 -9.40 7.11
N ILE A 28 -3.86 -9.59 7.54
CA ILE A 28 -4.49 -8.83 8.63
C ILE A 28 -3.77 -8.99 9.98
N GLY A 29 -3.10 -10.12 10.26
CA GLY A 29 -2.30 -10.27 11.48
C GLY A 29 -1.13 -9.27 11.58
N SER A 30 -0.40 -9.06 10.47
CA SER A 30 0.73 -8.12 10.40
C SER A 30 0.28 -6.65 10.37
N ILE A 31 -0.93 -6.41 9.86
CA ILE A 31 -1.64 -5.12 9.81
C ILE A 31 -1.91 -4.58 11.21
N VAL A 32 -2.35 -5.47 12.09
CA VAL A 32 -2.97 -5.12 13.36
C VAL A 32 -1.95 -4.66 14.40
N MET A 33 -0.82 -5.36 14.49
CA MET A 33 0.27 -5.04 15.42
C MET A 33 0.86 -3.63 15.25
N GLU A 34 0.62 -2.99 14.11
CA GLU A 34 1.22 -1.69 13.80
C GLU A 34 0.31 -0.49 14.05
N VAL A 35 -1.01 -0.72 14.04
CA VAL A 35 -1.98 0.34 14.32
C VAL A 35 -2.20 0.52 15.81
N GLY A 36 -2.05 -0.57 16.57
CA GLY A 36 -2.26 -0.62 18.01
C GLY A 36 -3.67 -0.24 18.43
N GLY A 37 -3.94 -0.39 19.73
CA GLY A 37 -5.19 0.06 20.33
C GLY A 37 -6.39 -0.81 19.95
N THR A 38 -7.55 -0.18 19.72
CA THR A 38 -8.85 -0.87 19.66
C THR A 38 -9.00 -1.86 18.50
N ILE A 39 -8.29 -1.66 17.38
CA ILE A 39 -8.31 -2.61 16.26
C ILE A 39 -7.51 -3.86 16.62
N GLU A 40 -6.38 -3.71 17.31
CA GLU A 40 -5.57 -4.85 17.77
C GLU A 40 -6.22 -5.66 18.87
N ALA A 41 -6.98 -5.01 19.74
CA ALA A 41 -7.78 -5.70 20.73
C ALA A 41 -9.00 -6.44 20.14
N ALA A 42 -9.40 -6.15 18.89
CA ALA A 42 -10.56 -6.79 18.27
C ALA A 42 -10.21 -8.23 17.83
N PRO A 43 -11.17 -9.18 17.90
CA PRO A 43 -11.01 -10.51 17.33
C PRO A 43 -10.66 -10.44 15.84
N THR A 44 -9.84 -11.38 15.36
CA THR A 44 -9.42 -11.45 13.94
C THR A 44 -10.60 -11.52 12.99
N GLU A 45 -11.67 -12.21 13.38
CA GLU A 45 -12.91 -12.32 12.61
C GLU A 45 -13.56 -10.95 12.40
N ALA A 46 -13.59 -10.08 13.42
CA ALA A 46 -14.15 -8.73 13.31
C ALA A 46 -13.29 -7.81 12.43
N GLN A 47 -11.97 -8.02 12.41
CA GLN A 47 -11.06 -7.29 11.53
C GLN A 47 -11.26 -7.70 10.06
N ILE A 48 -11.47 -9.00 9.80
CA ILE A 48 -11.79 -9.54 8.47
C ILE A 48 -13.15 -8.99 8.02
N GLU A 49 -14.16 -9.05 8.88
CA GLU A 49 -15.50 -8.53 8.57
C GLU A 49 -15.45 -7.04 8.20
N LEU A 50 -14.72 -6.22 8.97
CA LEU A 50 -14.58 -4.80 8.66
C LEU A 50 -13.88 -4.56 7.30
N PHE A 51 -12.90 -5.39 6.95
CA PHE A 51 -12.25 -5.36 5.64
C PHE A 51 -13.25 -5.69 4.53
N ASP A 52 -14.00 -6.78 4.66
CA ASP A 52 -14.97 -7.23 3.65
C ASP A 52 -16.07 -6.19 3.44
N VAL A 53 -16.61 -5.62 4.54
CA VAL A 53 -17.59 -4.52 4.48
C VAL A 53 -17.04 -3.30 3.74
N LEU A 54 -15.77 -2.92 3.96
CA LEU A 54 -15.16 -1.81 3.22
C LEU A 54 -15.05 -2.12 1.72
N ILE A 55 -14.58 -3.30 1.36
CA ILE A 55 -14.40 -3.70 -0.04
C ILE A 55 -15.75 -3.78 -0.74
N ASP A 56 -16.75 -4.40 -0.13
CA ASP A 56 -18.10 -4.52 -0.68
C ASP A 56 -18.76 -3.15 -0.81
N GLY A 57 -18.64 -2.29 0.20
CA GLY A 57 -19.10 -0.90 0.11
C GLY A 57 -18.44 -0.13 -1.04
N CYS A 58 -17.13 -0.32 -1.27
CA CYS A 58 -16.45 0.30 -2.41
C CYS A 58 -16.95 -0.26 -3.75
N ARG A 59 -17.21 -1.58 -3.84
CA ARG A 59 -17.76 -2.20 -5.07
C ARG A 59 -19.15 -1.67 -5.39
N GLU A 60 -20.02 -1.56 -4.39
CA GLU A 60 -21.37 -1.02 -4.59
C GLU A 60 -21.32 0.46 -4.99
N ALA A 61 -20.50 1.28 -4.33
CA ALA A 61 -20.32 2.68 -4.70
C ALA A 61 -19.84 2.86 -6.15
N VAL A 62 -19.03 1.93 -6.68
CA VAL A 62 -18.61 1.93 -8.08
C VAL A 62 -19.75 1.49 -9.02
N LYS A 63 -20.53 0.47 -8.66
CA LYS A 63 -21.64 -0.05 -9.47
C LYS A 63 -22.79 0.94 -9.61
N GLU A 64 -23.11 1.67 -8.55
CA GLU A 64 -24.15 2.71 -8.56
C GLU A 64 -23.84 3.83 -9.58
N GLY A 65 -22.58 3.92 -10.02
CA GLY A 65 -22.10 4.92 -10.96
C GLY A 65 -21.90 6.27 -10.27
N ASN A 66 -20.93 7.05 -10.76
CA ASN A 66 -20.74 8.43 -10.29
C ASN A 66 -20.63 9.38 -11.48
N LEU A 67 -21.40 10.47 -11.42
CA LEU A 67 -21.32 11.58 -12.38
C LEU A 67 -20.24 12.61 -11.97
N ASP A 68 -19.73 12.54 -10.74
CA ASP A 68 -18.63 13.39 -10.27
C ASP A 68 -17.32 12.96 -10.96
N PRO A 69 -16.60 13.90 -11.61
CA PRO A 69 -15.29 13.63 -12.21
C PRO A 69 -14.23 13.14 -11.21
N LYS A 70 -14.44 13.31 -9.90
CA LYS A 70 -13.58 12.78 -8.84
C LYS A 70 -13.78 11.27 -8.57
N GLY A 71 -14.80 10.66 -9.17
CA GLY A 71 -15.11 9.25 -9.04
C GLY A 71 -15.91 8.90 -7.77
N PRO A 72 -16.43 7.66 -7.66
CA PRO A 72 -17.30 7.21 -6.57
C PRO A 72 -16.66 7.34 -5.19
N ILE A 73 -17.42 7.90 -4.25
CA ILE A 73 -17.04 8.07 -2.84
C ILE A 73 -18.01 7.24 -1.99
N LEU A 74 -17.45 6.34 -1.19
CA LEU A 74 -18.16 5.63 -0.15
C LEU A 74 -18.10 6.45 1.14
N ASP A 75 -19.24 6.66 1.80
CA ASP A 75 -19.26 7.08 3.20
C ASP A 75 -19.09 5.85 4.10
N PHE A 76 -17.85 5.59 4.52
CA PHE A 76 -17.53 4.48 5.40
C PHE A 76 -17.57 4.97 6.84
N PHE A 77 -18.75 4.88 7.47
CA PHE A 77 -19.01 5.30 8.86
C PHE A 77 -18.62 6.75 9.18
N GLY A 78 -18.97 7.69 8.29
CA GLY A 78 -18.65 9.11 8.40
C GLY A 78 -17.30 9.50 7.80
N VAL A 79 -16.54 8.54 7.24
CA VAL A 79 -15.26 8.78 6.57
C VAL A 79 -15.43 8.66 5.06
N PRO A 80 -15.17 9.71 4.28
CA PRO A 80 -15.22 9.63 2.83
C PRO A 80 -14.04 8.80 2.30
N VAL A 81 -14.36 7.74 1.56
CA VAL A 81 -13.40 6.82 0.95
C VAL A 81 -13.55 6.86 -0.57
N LYS A 82 -12.45 7.09 -1.28
CA LYS A 82 -12.43 7.02 -2.74
C LYS A 82 -12.43 5.55 -3.18
N ALA A 83 -13.57 5.06 -3.63
CA ALA A 83 -13.78 3.64 -3.84
C ALA A 83 -12.82 3.03 -4.87
N ASN A 84 -12.59 3.72 -6.00
CA ASN A 84 -11.66 3.26 -7.03
C ASN A 84 -10.21 3.17 -6.52
N GLU A 85 -9.74 4.14 -5.73
CA GLU A 85 -8.36 4.11 -5.20
C GLU A 85 -8.15 2.89 -4.29
N VAL A 86 -9.14 2.57 -3.45
CA VAL A 86 -9.09 1.38 -2.58
C VAL A 86 -9.09 0.09 -3.39
N LEU A 87 -10.05 -0.07 -4.31
CA LEU A 87 -10.19 -1.30 -5.09
C LEU A 87 -8.98 -1.55 -5.98
N ASN A 88 -8.46 -0.51 -6.65
CA ASN A 88 -7.26 -0.62 -7.47
C ASN A 88 -6.07 -1.04 -6.61
N ARG A 89 -5.87 -0.41 -5.45
CA ARG A 89 -4.74 -0.75 -4.56
C ARG A 89 -4.82 -2.20 -4.06
N VAL A 90 -6.01 -2.65 -3.67
CA VAL A 90 -6.25 -4.04 -3.24
C VAL A 90 -5.89 -5.01 -4.36
N GLN A 91 -6.36 -4.74 -5.57
CA GLN A 91 -6.04 -5.56 -6.74
C GLN A 91 -4.53 -5.55 -7.05
N GLU A 92 -3.87 -4.40 -7.06
CA GLU A 92 -2.43 -4.28 -7.31
C GLU A 92 -1.60 -5.11 -6.33
N LEU A 93 -1.94 -5.06 -5.04
CA LEU A 93 -1.24 -5.80 -3.98
C LEU A 93 -1.49 -7.31 -4.09
N GLN A 94 -2.70 -7.73 -4.44
CA GLN A 94 -3.03 -9.14 -4.74
C GLN A 94 -2.22 -9.67 -5.93
N LEU A 95 -2.13 -8.89 -7.01
CA LEU A 95 -1.40 -9.26 -8.21
C LEU A 95 0.11 -9.32 -7.95
N LEU A 96 0.64 -8.38 -7.16
CA LEU A 96 2.03 -8.40 -6.70
C LEU A 96 2.33 -9.68 -5.91
N ALA A 97 1.49 -10.01 -4.91
CA ALA A 97 1.65 -11.21 -4.09
C ALA A 97 1.62 -12.49 -4.95
N LYS A 98 0.64 -12.61 -5.87
CA LYS A 98 0.53 -13.73 -6.81
C LYS A 98 1.74 -13.87 -7.73
N ARG A 99 2.43 -12.76 -8.03
CA ARG A 99 3.62 -12.78 -8.88
C ARG A 99 4.86 -13.18 -8.09
N ILE A 100 5.00 -12.69 -6.86
CA ILE A 100 6.11 -13.03 -5.96
C ILE A 100 6.07 -14.51 -5.58
N SER A 101 4.88 -15.09 -5.37
CA SER A 101 4.71 -16.50 -4.98
C SER A 101 5.21 -17.53 -6.00
N ARG A 102 5.57 -17.10 -7.22
CA ARG A 102 6.15 -17.96 -8.27
C ARG A 102 7.65 -18.20 -8.11
N TYR A 103 8.29 -17.49 -7.18
CA TYR A 103 9.73 -17.54 -6.96
C TYR A 103 10.03 -18.24 -5.63
N GLU A 104 10.98 -19.17 -5.65
CA GLU A 104 11.47 -19.83 -4.43
C GLU A 104 12.37 -18.89 -3.62
N ASP A 105 13.19 -18.09 -4.32
CA ASP A 105 14.00 -17.02 -3.72
C ASP A 105 13.63 -15.68 -4.39
N PRO A 106 12.58 -14.99 -3.92
CA PRO A 106 12.19 -13.72 -4.49
C PRO A 106 13.28 -12.64 -4.37
N ILE A 107 14.13 -12.69 -3.34
CA ILE A 107 15.25 -11.75 -3.17
C ILE A 107 16.21 -11.88 -4.36
N ALA A 108 16.59 -13.11 -4.73
CA ALA A 108 17.48 -13.34 -5.86
C ALA A 108 16.77 -13.18 -7.22
N GLN A 109 15.49 -13.56 -7.34
CA GLN A 109 14.83 -13.80 -8.62
C GLN A 109 13.84 -12.72 -9.07
N PHE A 110 13.17 -12.01 -8.15
CA PHE A 110 12.12 -11.06 -8.52
C PHE A 110 12.70 -9.82 -9.22
N ARG A 111 12.07 -9.41 -10.33
CA ARG A 111 12.47 -8.23 -11.13
C ARG A 111 11.23 -7.46 -11.58
N VAL A 112 11.36 -6.14 -11.71
CA VAL A 112 10.32 -5.32 -12.37
C VAL A 112 10.24 -5.66 -13.86
N LEU A 113 9.03 -5.62 -14.44
CA LEU A 113 8.82 -6.01 -15.85
C LEU A 113 9.15 -4.88 -16.83
N MET A 114 9.00 -3.63 -16.41
CA MET A 114 9.29 -2.50 -17.28
C MET A 114 10.15 -1.46 -16.58
N TYR A 115 10.80 -0.68 -17.44
CA TYR A 115 11.56 0.46 -17.04
C TYR A 115 10.64 1.63 -16.70
N LEU A 116 10.65 2.03 -15.44
CA LEU A 116 10.06 3.30 -15.02
C LEU A 116 11.13 4.39 -15.07
N LYS A 117 10.83 5.49 -15.75
CA LYS A 117 11.73 6.65 -15.88
C LYS A 117 12.33 7.02 -14.51
N PRO A 118 13.66 7.18 -14.38
CA PRO A 118 14.29 7.56 -13.12
C PRO A 118 13.73 8.87 -12.60
N SER A 119 13.47 8.92 -11.29
CA SER A 119 13.10 10.16 -10.61
C SER A 119 14.33 11.07 -10.48
N ASN A 120 14.11 12.37 -10.29
CA ASN A 120 15.20 13.34 -10.13
C ASN A 120 16.15 13.01 -8.97
N TRP A 121 15.64 12.39 -7.90
CA TRP A 121 16.41 11.95 -6.73
C TRP A 121 17.19 10.64 -6.95
N SER A 122 16.84 9.84 -7.96
CA SER A 122 17.41 8.49 -8.15
C SER A 122 18.93 8.53 -8.33
N LYS A 123 19.47 9.56 -8.98
CA LYS A 123 20.92 9.71 -9.17
C LYS A 123 21.66 9.92 -7.84
N GLY A 124 21.05 10.65 -6.89
CA GLY A 124 21.69 11.03 -5.63
C GLY A 124 21.96 9.84 -4.70
N CYS A 125 21.12 8.82 -4.73
CA CYS A 125 21.25 7.60 -3.91
C CYS A 125 21.58 6.34 -4.75
N GLY A 126 21.88 6.51 -6.05
CA GLY A 126 22.16 5.39 -6.95
C GLY A 126 20.99 4.40 -7.07
N TRP A 127 19.75 4.91 -7.09
CA TRP A 127 18.54 4.10 -7.23
C TRP A 127 18.39 3.56 -8.66
N ASN A 128 18.11 2.27 -8.78
CA ASN A 128 17.98 1.55 -10.05
C ASN A 128 16.82 0.54 -10.02
N GLN A 129 16.66 -0.24 -11.10
CA GLN A 129 15.56 -1.21 -11.23
C GLN A 129 15.61 -2.36 -10.21
N ILE A 130 16.80 -2.71 -9.70
CA ILE A 130 16.93 -3.68 -8.61
C ILE A 130 16.29 -3.10 -7.35
N ASP A 131 16.56 -1.82 -7.06
CA ASP A 131 15.94 -1.14 -5.91
C ASP A 131 14.42 -1.02 -6.06
N ASP A 132 13.91 -0.79 -7.27
CA ASP A 132 12.47 -0.84 -7.53
C ASP A 132 11.88 -2.23 -7.22
N ALA A 133 12.57 -3.31 -7.63
CA ALA A 133 12.15 -4.67 -7.31
C ALA A 133 12.21 -4.95 -5.80
N ARG A 134 13.25 -4.45 -5.09
CA ARG A 134 13.38 -4.58 -3.63
C ARG A 134 12.35 -3.74 -2.88
N LEU A 135 11.96 -2.58 -3.41
CA LEU A 135 10.87 -1.78 -2.85
C LEU A 135 9.54 -2.53 -2.94
N LEU A 136 9.23 -3.17 -4.07
CA LEU A 136 8.02 -3.99 -4.22
C LEU A 136 8.03 -5.22 -3.30
N LEU A 137 9.16 -5.92 -3.16
CA LEU A 137 9.30 -7.00 -2.18
C LEU A 137 9.09 -6.48 -0.76
N GLY A 138 9.65 -5.31 -0.43
CA GLY A 138 9.42 -4.65 0.84
C GLY A 138 7.95 -4.34 1.11
N ILE A 139 7.23 -3.84 0.11
CA ILE A 139 5.77 -3.62 0.21
C ILE A 139 5.03 -4.93 0.45
N HIS A 140 5.43 -6.01 -0.21
CA HIS A 140 4.81 -7.32 0.01
C HIS A 140 5.07 -7.87 1.42
N TYR A 141 6.29 -7.73 1.94
CA TYR A 141 6.69 -8.27 3.25
C TYR A 141 6.22 -7.41 4.42
N HIS A 142 6.30 -6.09 4.27
CA HIS A 142 6.08 -5.14 5.37
C HIS A 142 4.82 -4.30 5.18
N GLY A 143 4.23 -4.25 3.99
CA GLY A 143 3.06 -3.42 3.68
C GLY A 143 3.43 -2.06 3.09
N PHE A 144 2.54 -1.52 2.25
CA PHE A 144 2.69 -0.21 1.63
C PHE A 144 2.74 0.92 2.69
N GLY A 145 3.68 1.86 2.58
CA GLY A 145 3.79 2.95 3.56
C GLY A 145 4.72 2.65 4.73
N ASN A 146 5.14 1.40 4.93
CA ASN A 146 6.08 1.00 5.99
C ASN A 146 7.54 1.20 5.60
N TRP A 147 7.85 2.41 5.17
CA TRP A 147 9.15 2.73 4.60
C TRP A 147 10.31 2.45 5.55
N GLU A 148 10.12 2.64 6.87
CA GLU A 148 11.17 2.38 7.85
C GLU A 148 11.43 0.88 8.04
N LYS A 149 10.38 0.04 8.16
CA LYS A 149 10.56 -1.42 8.19
C LYS A 149 11.18 -1.93 6.90
N ILE A 150 10.78 -1.39 5.75
CA ILE A 150 11.37 -1.69 4.44
C ILE A 150 12.84 -1.27 4.39
N ARG A 151 13.19 -0.09 4.94
CA ARG A 151 14.56 0.41 5.00
C ARG A 151 15.45 -0.47 5.88
N LEU A 152 14.93 -0.93 7.01
CA LEU A 152 15.66 -1.71 8.02
C LEU A 152 15.76 -3.20 7.68
N ASP A 153 14.99 -3.71 6.72
CA ASP A 153 15.12 -5.10 6.27
C ASP A 153 16.41 -5.30 5.45
N GLU A 154 17.43 -5.86 6.09
CA GLU A 154 18.75 -6.09 5.51
C GLU A 154 18.69 -6.92 4.21
N ARG A 155 17.71 -7.82 4.09
CA ARG A 155 17.53 -8.66 2.89
C ARG A 155 17.26 -7.81 1.66
N LEU A 156 16.66 -6.63 1.83
CA LEU A 156 16.29 -5.72 0.75
C LEU A 156 17.46 -4.81 0.32
N GLY A 157 18.45 -4.58 1.19
CA GLY A 157 19.62 -3.75 0.88
C GLY A 157 19.32 -2.26 0.70
N LEU A 158 18.21 -1.76 1.27
CA LEU A 158 17.74 -0.38 1.08
C LEU A 158 18.16 0.58 2.20
N THR A 159 18.81 0.10 3.26
CA THR A 159 19.11 0.86 4.47
C THR A 159 19.89 2.15 4.23
N LYS A 160 20.86 2.10 3.31
CA LYS A 160 21.70 3.24 2.91
C LYS A 160 21.14 4.06 1.76
N LYS A 161 19.96 3.68 1.24
CA LYS A 161 19.31 4.33 0.10
C LYS A 161 18.09 5.13 0.49
N ILE A 162 17.31 4.69 1.47
CA ILE A 162 16.11 5.38 1.95
C ILE A 162 16.46 6.29 3.13
N ALA A 163 15.88 7.48 3.18
CA ALA A 163 16.03 8.40 4.30
C ALA A 163 15.41 7.79 5.58
N PRO A 164 16.09 7.84 6.74
CA PRO A 164 15.47 7.48 8.01
C PRO A 164 14.34 8.46 8.38
N VAL A 165 13.38 8.00 9.17
CA VAL A 165 12.23 8.82 9.59
C VAL A 165 12.66 9.99 10.48
N GLU A 166 13.69 9.78 11.30
CA GLU A 166 14.22 10.77 12.25
C GLU A 166 15.06 11.85 11.57
N LEU A 167 15.31 11.73 10.26
CA LEU A 167 16.15 12.64 9.51
C LEU A 167 15.54 14.05 9.52
N GLN A 168 16.30 15.01 10.03
CA GLN A 168 15.83 16.37 10.26
C GLN A 168 15.40 17.04 8.95
N HIS A 169 14.49 18.01 9.03
CA HIS A 169 13.91 18.67 7.85
C HIS A 169 14.94 19.43 7.01
N HIS A 170 16.05 19.88 7.62
CA HIS A 170 17.11 20.59 6.93
C HIS A 170 18.04 19.65 6.15
N GLU A 171 17.99 18.35 6.42
CA GLU A 171 18.79 17.35 5.72
C GLU A 171 18.12 17.00 4.39
N THR A 172 18.90 16.96 3.31
CA THR A 172 18.37 16.85 1.93
C THR A 172 18.41 15.42 1.39
N PHE A 173 18.62 14.41 2.23
CA PHE A 173 18.69 13.03 1.80
C PHE A 173 17.34 12.54 1.26
N LEU A 174 17.38 11.88 0.10
CA LEU A 174 16.24 11.35 -0.62
C LEU A 174 16.54 9.92 -1.10
N PRO A 175 15.51 9.09 -1.33
CA PRO A 175 14.07 9.35 -1.18
C PRO A 175 13.55 9.34 0.27
N ARG A 176 12.51 10.15 0.53
CA ARG A 176 11.68 10.14 1.75
C ARG A 176 10.31 9.53 1.45
N ALA A 177 9.45 9.44 2.47
CA ALA A 177 8.12 8.83 2.38
C ALA A 177 7.28 9.31 1.17
N PRO A 178 7.19 10.61 0.81
CA PRO A 178 6.44 11.03 -0.37
C PRO A 178 7.04 10.47 -1.68
N ASN A 179 8.37 10.51 -1.82
CA ASN A 179 9.05 9.98 -3.01
C ASN A 179 8.83 8.47 -3.17
N LEU A 180 8.88 7.74 -2.05
CA LEU A 180 8.62 6.30 -2.02
C LEU A 180 7.16 5.99 -2.35
N LYS A 181 6.22 6.76 -1.80
CA LYS A 181 4.78 6.63 -2.12
C LYS A 181 4.53 6.79 -3.62
N ASP A 182 5.10 7.84 -4.23
CA ASP A 182 4.91 8.12 -5.66
C ASP A 182 5.55 7.01 -6.52
N ARG A 183 6.79 6.62 -6.19
CA ARG A 183 7.50 5.55 -6.91
C ARG A 183 6.78 4.21 -6.78
N ALA A 184 6.36 3.84 -5.58
CA ALA A 184 5.65 2.60 -5.31
C ALA A 184 4.30 2.54 -6.00
N SER A 185 3.54 3.64 -6.03
CA SER A 185 2.24 3.68 -6.70
C SER A 185 2.39 3.47 -8.20
N ALA A 186 3.35 4.15 -8.85
CA ALA A 186 3.64 3.93 -10.27
C ALA A 186 4.07 2.49 -10.58
N LEU A 187 4.88 1.87 -9.71
CA LEU A 187 5.30 0.48 -9.87
C LEU A 187 4.13 -0.51 -9.71
N LEU A 188 3.22 -0.26 -8.76
CA LEU A 188 2.04 -1.09 -8.51
C LEU A 188 1.02 -0.99 -9.65
N GLU A 189 0.76 0.21 -10.15
CA GLU A 189 -0.09 0.43 -11.34
C GLU A 189 0.43 -0.38 -12.53
N MET A 190 1.74 -0.40 -12.75
CA MET A 190 2.35 -1.25 -13.78
C MET A 190 2.13 -2.75 -13.53
N VAL A 191 2.21 -3.21 -12.28
CA VAL A 191 1.89 -4.62 -11.95
C VAL A 191 0.44 -4.94 -12.30
N GLY A 192 -0.49 -4.02 -12.03
CA GLY A 192 -1.92 -4.15 -12.37
C GLY A 192 -2.19 -4.21 -13.88
N ASN A 193 -1.55 -3.31 -14.64
CA ASN A 193 -1.81 -3.15 -16.07
C ASN A 193 -1.29 -4.30 -16.95
N HIS A 194 -0.32 -5.09 -16.49
CA HIS A 194 0.31 -6.15 -17.30
C HIS A 194 -0.24 -7.56 -17.09
N LEU A 195 -1.39 -7.70 -16.43
CA LEU A 195 -2.15 -8.96 -16.43
C LEU A 195 -3.28 -8.99 -17.46
N CYS A 196 -3.38 -7.99 -18.34
CA CYS A 196 -4.19 -8.05 -19.55
C CYS A 196 -3.35 -8.04 -20.86
N PRO A 197 -2.60 -9.11 -21.18
CA PRO A 197 -2.22 -9.39 -22.56
C PRO A 197 -3.07 -10.52 -23.20
N PHE A 198 -4.12 -11.02 -22.54
CA PHE A 198 -4.99 -12.10 -23.05
C PHE A 198 -6.50 -11.82 -22.89
N LEU A 199 -6.92 -10.57 -23.11
CA LEU A 199 -8.27 -10.28 -23.60
C LEU A 199 -8.12 -9.55 -24.93
N GLY A 200 -7.94 -10.36 -25.97
CA GLY A 200 -7.81 -10.00 -27.39
C GLY A 200 -7.81 -11.28 -28.20
#